data_AF-A0A147E9M5-F1
#
_entry.id   AF-A0A147E9M5-F1
#
_cell.length_a   1.000
_cell.length_b   1.000
_cell.length_c   1.000
_cell.angle_alpha   90.00
_cell.angle_beta   90.00
_cell.angle_gamma   90.00
#
_symmetry.space_group_name_H-M   'P 1'
#
loop_
_entity.id
_entity.type
_entity.pdbx_description
1 polymer ?
#
loop_
_entity_poly.entity_id
_entity_poly.type
_entity_poly.pdbx_seq_one_letter_code
_entity_poly.pdbx_strand_id
1 'polypeptide(L)'
;MKDLSGREALLRATVVVVAAGGLRALTYRAVAAEAGVSHGLVRHHFGTRDQLVAEAMEYAIDESLKGSNMVGDALTAETFAAGIESLADRESGSQAFQYELLLESRRRPELRPLAERHYLAYREAISRQLARLGVRDAGLTELIWFTLDGIVFKQLVLPESVAPALARLRSLVAQAQSAG
;
A
#
# COMPACT_ATOMS: atom_id res chain seq x y z
N MET A 1 18.87 23.23 4.23
CA MET A 1 18.66 21.95 3.53
C MET A 1 17.51 21.27 4.25
N LYS A 2 16.33 21.25 3.64
CA LYS A 2 15.02 21.13 4.32
C LYS A 2 14.90 19.77 5.02
N ASP A 3 14.29 19.74 6.20
CA ASP A 3 13.95 18.63 7.13
C ASP A 3 13.24 17.38 6.55
N LEU A 4 13.32 17.15 5.23
CA LEU A 4 12.67 16.07 4.51
C LEU A 4 13.07 14.69 5.08
N SER A 5 14.34 14.48 5.43
CA SER A 5 14.75 13.20 6.03
C SER A 5 14.17 12.97 7.44
N GLY A 6 13.94 14.04 8.21
CA GLY A 6 13.37 13.96 9.56
C GLY A 6 11.87 13.65 9.53
N ARG A 7 11.13 14.34 8.64
CA ARG A 7 9.69 14.10 8.46
C ARG A 7 9.42 12.71 7.88
N GLU A 8 10.17 12.28 6.86
CA GLU A 8 10.03 10.94 6.29
C GLU A 8 10.41 9.83 7.29
N ALA A 9 11.46 10.04 8.10
CA ALA A 9 11.81 9.10 9.18
C ALA A 9 10.67 8.93 10.19
N LEU A 10 9.98 10.01 10.54
CA LEU A 10 8.80 9.96 11.42
C LEU A 10 7.61 9.24 10.79
N LEU A 11 7.38 9.40 9.48
CA LEU A 11 6.33 8.67 8.75
C LEU A 11 6.65 7.17 8.71
N ARG A 12 7.90 6.80 8.38
CA ARG A 12 8.39 5.42 8.43
C ARG A 12 8.22 4.82 9.83
N ALA A 13 8.64 5.53 10.86
CA ALA A 13 8.49 5.10 12.25
C ALA A 13 7.02 4.90 12.65
N THR A 14 6.13 5.76 12.15
CA THR A 14 4.69 5.61 12.37
C THR A 14 4.15 4.33 11.75
N VAL A 15 4.58 4.01 10.52
CA VAL A 15 4.24 2.76 9.85
C VAL A 15 4.70 1.56 10.67
N VAL A 16 5.96 1.55 11.14
CA VAL A 16 6.51 0.45 11.95
C VAL A 16 5.74 0.25 13.26
N VAL A 17 5.52 1.33 14.02
CA VAL A 17 4.83 1.28 15.32
C VAL A 17 3.42 0.71 15.19
N VAL A 18 2.66 1.17 14.19
CA VAL A 18 1.28 0.72 13.98
C VAL A 18 1.23 -0.66 13.34
N ALA A 19 2.16 -1.01 12.45
CA ALA A 19 2.25 -2.37 11.90
C ALA A 19 2.49 -3.42 13.00
N ALA A 20 3.31 -3.09 14.01
CA ALA A 20 3.64 -4.02 15.09
C ALA A 20 2.57 -4.09 16.20
N GLY A 21 1.93 -2.96 16.54
CA GLY A 21 1.06 -2.87 17.73
C GLY A 21 -0.35 -2.34 17.46
N GLY A 22 -0.73 -2.20 16.18
CA GLY A 22 -1.98 -1.58 15.75
C GLY A 22 -2.06 -0.09 16.12
N LEU A 23 -3.21 0.51 15.81
CA LEU A 23 -3.43 1.94 16.08
C LEU A 23 -3.34 2.33 17.56
N ARG A 24 -3.54 1.38 18.48
CA ARG A 24 -3.44 1.62 19.93
C ARG A 24 -2.01 1.87 20.40
N ALA A 25 -1.01 1.33 19.70
CA ALA A 25 0.40 1.58 19.99
C ALA A 25 0.86 2.97 19.54
N LEU A 26 0.08 3.68 18.71
CA LEU A 26 0.46 4.97 18.15
C LEU A 26 0.44 6.09 19.20
N THR A 27 1.63 6.41 19.70
CA THR A 27 1.88 7.58 20.56
C THR A 27 3.06 8.38 20.00
N TYR A 28 3.10 9.70 20.25
CA TYR A 28 4.26 10.53 19.86
C TYR A 28 5.57 10.04 20.47
N ARG A 29 5.53 9.46 21.67
CA ARG A 29 6.71 8.87 22.30
C ARG A 29 7.18 7.61 21.58
N ALA A 30 6.26 6.73 21.20
CA ALA A 30 6.59 5.51 20.46
C ALA A 30 7.19 5.85 19.09
N VAL A 31 6.57 6.77 18.34
CA VAL A 31 7.08 7.21 17.03
C VAL A 31 8.44 7.89 17.14
N ALA A 32 8.63 8.75 18.14
CA ALA A 32 9.90 9.43 18.34
C ALA A 32 11.02 8.46 18.76
N ALA A 33 10.70 7.48 19.61
CA ALA A 33 11.64 6.44 20.01
C ALA A 33 12.06 5.58 18.81
N GLU A 34 11.10 5.16 17.99
CA GLU A 34 11.34 4.40 16.76
C GLU A 34 12.17 5.21 15.74
N ALA A 35 11.90 6.50 15.59
CA ALA A 35 12.65 7.38 14.69
C ALA A 35 14.00 7.85 15.26
N GLY A 36 14.33 7.56 16.52
CA GLY A 36 15.56 8.03 17.18
C GLY A 36 15.61 9.56 17.39
N VAL A 37 14.46 10.21 17.58
CA VAL A 37 14.34 11.68 17.71
C VAL A 37 13.60 12.09 18.99
N SER A 38 13.55 13.40 19.26
CA SER A 38 12.76 13.92 20.40
C SER A 38 11.25 13.89 20.11
N HIS A 39 10.43 13.63 21.14
CA HIS A 39 8.97 13.60 21.00
C HIS A 39 8.35 14.95 20.57
N GLY A 40 9.02 16.07 20.88
CA GLY A 40 8.59 17.40 20.46
C GLY A 40 8.59 17.57 18.93
N LEU A 41 9.47 16.84 18.24
CA LEU A 41 9.60 16.87 16.79
C LEU A 41 8.37 16.29 16.08
N VAL A 42 7.75 15.23 16.65
CA VAL A 42 6.52 14.64 16.11
C VAL A 42 5.38 15.66 16.15
N ARG A 43 5.16 16.31 17.29
CA ARG A 43 4.13 17.35 17.41
C ARG A 43 4.41 18.53 16.51
N HIS A 44 5.68 18.92 16.36
CA HIS A 44 6.08 20.01 15.49
C HIS A 44 5.74 19.75 14.01
N HIS A 45 6.01 18.54 13.50
CA HIS A 45 5.75 18.23 12.09
C HIS A 45 4.28 17.98 11.76
N PHE A 46 3.53 17.32 12.65
CA PHE A 46 2.21 16.79 12.28
C PHE A 46 1.05 17.45 13.04
N GLY A 47 1.30 18.11 14.16
CA GLY A 47 0.29 18.81 14.96
C GLY A 47 -0.66 17.89 15.73
N THR A 48 -1.37 16.99 15.04
CA THR A 48 -2.35 16.05 15.62
C THR A 48 -2.01 14.60 15.30
N ARG A 49 -2.58 13.67 16.08
CA ARG A 49 -2.41 12.23 15.83
C ARG A 49 -3.11 11.81 14.55
N ASP A 50 -4.28 12.36 14.24
CA ASP A 50 -5.02 11.99 13.03
C ASP A 50 -4.31 12.50 11.77
N GLN A 51 -3.68 13.68 11.80
CA GLN A 51 -2.85 14.18 10.70
C GLN A 51 -1.63 13.28 10.47
N LEU A 52 -0.96 12.84 11.55
CA LEU A 52 0.14 11.88 11.46
C LEU A 52 -0.31 10.57 10.81
N VAL A 53 -1.48 10.04 11.19
CA VAL A 53 -2.05 8.81 10.60
C VAL A 53 -2.36 9.00 9.12
N ALA A 54 -2.99 10.12 8.76
CA ALA A 54 -3.32 10.43 7.37
C ALA A 54 -2.07 10.49 6.50
N GLU A 55 -1.07 11.26 6.91
CA GLU A 55 0.18 11.39 6.16
C GLU A 55 0.99 10.09 6.13
N ALA A 56 0.97 9.28 7.19
CA ALA A 56 1.60 7.97 7.20
C ALA A 56 0.89 6.99 6.24
N MET A 57 -0.43 7.12 6.05
CA MET A 57 -1.15 6.36 5.04
C MET A 57 -0.73 6.74 3.62
N GLU A 58 -0.61 8.04 3.33
CA GLU A 58 -0.11 8.50 2.03
C GLU A 58 1.30 7.98 1.77
N TYR A 59 2.19 8.12 2.76
CA TYR A 59 3.54 7.59 2.69
C TYR A 59 3.55 6.07 2.46
N ALA A 60 2.73 5.31 3.18
CA ALA A 60 2.68 3.86 3.03
C ALA A 60 2.17 3.44 1.65
N ILE A 61 1.14 4.11 1.11
CA ILE A 61 0.64 3.87 -0.25
C ILE A 61 1.75 4.14 -1.27
N ASP A 62 2.40 5.30 -1.17
CA ASP A 62 3.45 5.71 -2.10
C ASP A 62 4.65 4.74 -2.06
N GLU A 63 5.09 4.31 -0.88
CA GLU A 63 6.17 3.35 -0.73
C GLU A 63 5.80 1.96 -1.26
N SER A 64 4.57 1.50 -1.00
CA SER A 64 4.07 0.23 -1.55
C SER A 64 4.00 0.27 -3.08
N LEU A 65 3.50 1.37 -3.66
CA LEU A 65 3.41 1.54 -5.10
C LEU A 65 4.79 1.67 -5.75
N LYS A 66 5.70 2.49 -5.22
CA LYS A 66 7.09 2.62 -5.72
C LYS A 66 7.90 1.33 -5.59
N GLY A 67 7.69 0.60 -4.49
CA GLY A 67 8.33 -0.70 -4.25
C GLY A 67 7.79 -1.81 -5.14
N SER A 68 6.70 -1.56 -5.86
CA SER A 68 6.15 -2.45 -6.87
C SER A 68 6.45 -1.90 -8.27
N ASN A 69 6.47 -2.76 -9.29
CA ASN A 69 6.53 -2.28 -10.69
C ASN A 69 5.21 -1.62 -11.15
N MET A 70 4.29 -1.25 -10.25
CA MET A 70 2.98 -0.64 -10.58
C MET A 70 3.07 0.86 -10.91
N VAL A 71 4.19 1.53 -10.61
CA VAL A 71 4.40 2.96 -10.95
C VAL A 71 5.34 3.14 -12.13
N GLY A 72 6.23 2.16 -12.40
CA GLY A 72 7.14 2.18 -13.54
C GLY A 72 6.42 2.00 -14.88
N ASP A 73 7.15 2.17 -15.97
CA ASP A 73 6.66 1.85 -17.31
C ASP A 73 6.64 0.32 -17.47
N ALA A 74 5.52 -0.34 -17.18
CA ALA A 74 5.41 -1.77 -17.53
C ALA A 74 5.43 -1.88 -19.05
N LEU A 75 6.44 -2.58 -19.56
CA LEU A 75 6.64 -2.76 -20.99
C LEU A 75 5.95 -4.03 -21.51
N THR A 76 5.60 -4.97 -20.62
CA THR A 76 4.99 -6.28 -20.97
C THR A 76 4.05 -6.82 -19.88
N ALA A 77 3.15 -7.75 -20.23
CA ALA A 77 2.34 -8.49 -19.25
C ALA A 77 3.18 -9.23 -18.20
N GLU A 78 4.35 -9.72 -18.60
CA GLU A 78 5.31 -10.37 -17.69
C GLU A 78 5.77 -9.39 -16.60
N THR A 79 6.19 -8.17 -16.98
CA THR A 79 6.64 -7.15 -16.03
C THR A 79 5.51 -6.65 -15.12
N PHE A 80 4.29 -6.55 -15.65
CA PHE A 80 3.12 -6.19 -14.88
C PHE A 80 2.82 -7.26 -13.81
N ALA A 81 2.81 -8.53 -14.19
CA ALA A 81 2.59 -9.62 -13.26
C ALA A 81 3.73 -9.80 -12.24
N ALA A 82 4.98 -9.56 -12.62
CA ALA A 82 6.09 -9.52 -11.68
C ALA A 82 5.93 -8.39 -10.65
N GLY A 83 5.36 -7.25 -11.04
CA GLY A 83 5.01 -6.17 -10.12
C GLY A 83 3.93 -6.56 -9.11
N ILE A 84 2.92 -7.30 -9.57
CA ILE A 84 1.85 -7.88 -8.73
C ILE A 84 2.45 -8.90 -7.75
N GLU A 85 3.34 -9.77 -8.23
CA GLU A 85 4.09 -10.71 -7.38
C GLU A 85 4.91 -10.02 -6.31
N SER A 86 5.64 -8.97 -6.68
CA SER A 86 6.41 -8.20 -5.71
C SER A 86 5.52 -7.55 -4.66
N LEU A 87 4.33 -7.08 -5.03
CA LEU A 87 3.38 -6.56 -4.05
C LEU A 87 2.93 -7.66 -3.07
N ALA A 88 2.77 -8.89 -3.54
CA ALA A 88 2.36 -10.04 -2.71
C ALA A 88 3.48 -10.57 -1.78
N ASP A 89 4.74 -10.54 -2.21
CA ASP A 89 5.86 -11.19 -1.54
C ASP A 89 6.57 -10.30 -0.48
N ARG A 90 6.29 -8.99 -0.46
CA ARG A 90 7.02 -8.03 0.39
C ARG A 90 6.66 -8.12 1.87
N GLU A 91 7.69 -7.96 2.72
CA GLU A 91 7.60 -7.92 4.19
C GLU A 91 6.54 -6.93 4.71
N SER A 92 5.49 -7.54 5.27
CA SER A 92 4.46 -7.18 6.25
C SER A 92 4.25 -5.75 6.76
N GLY A 93 5.25 -4.88 6.89
CA GLY A 93 5.13 -3.63 7.66
C GLY A 93 4.11 -2.63 7.09
N SER A 94 4.33 -2.16 5.86
CA SER A 94 3.42 -1.18 5.23
C SER A 94 2.03 -1.75 4.98
N GLN A 95 1.93 -3.04 4.68
CA GLN A 95 0.66 -3.71 4.42
C GLN A 95 -0.12 -3.91 5.72
N ALA A 96 0.51 -4.38 6.79
CA ALA A 96 -0.09 -4.47 8.11
C ALA A 96 -0.61 -3.12 8.58
N PHE A 97 0.20 -2.06 8.43
CA PHE A 97 -0.23 -0.69 8.70
C PHE A 97 -1.50 -0.32 7.93
N GLN A 98 -1.53 -0.56 6.61
CA GLN A 98 -2.68 -0.24 5.77
C GLN A 98 -3.91 -1.03 6.22
N TYR A 99 -3.80 -2.34 6.46
CA TYR A 99 -4.92 -3.18 6.91
C TYR A 99 -5.44 -2.80 8.31
N GLU A 100 -4.57 -2.43 9.24
CA GLU A 100 -4.97 -1.89 10.54
C GLU A 100 -5.86 -0.65 10.38
N LEU A 101 -5.49 0.28 9.50
CA LEU A 101 -6.31 1.47 9.21
C LEU A 101 -7.61 1.13 8.49
N LEU A 102 -7.58 0.24 7.49
CA LEU A 102 -8.76 -0.20 6.77
C LEU A 102 -9.78 -0.82 7.72
N LEU A 103 -9.34 -1.73 8.60
CA LEU A 103 -10.20 -2.39 9.59
C LEU A 103 -10.72 -1.41 10.64
N GLU A 104 -9.88 -0.49 11.12
CA GLU A 104 -10.29 0.49 12.12
C GLU A 104 -11.27 1.53 11.56
N SER A 105 -11.27 1.80 10.25
CA SER A 105 -12.25 2.70 9.60
C SER A 105 -13.72 2.27 9.79
N ARG A 106 -13.95 0.98 10.12
CA ARG A 106 -15.27 0.46 10.50
C ARG A 106 -15.74 0.99 11.84
N ARG A 107 -14.81 1.25 12.77
CA ARG A 107 -15.07 1.77 14.12
C ARG A 107 -14.93 3.28 14.21
N ARG A 108 -14.08 3.87 13.36
CA ARG A 108 -13.76 5.29 13.29
C ARG A 108 -14.13 5.86 11.92
N PRO A 109 -15.38 6.34 11.73
CA PRO A 109 -15.85 6.86 10.44
C PRO A 109 -14.97 7.96 9.85
N GLU A 110 -14.28 8.73 10.69
CA GLU A 110 -13.33 9.75 10.27
C GLU A 110 -12.12 9.21 9.49
N LEU A 111 -11.82 7.90 9.58
CA LEU A 111 -10.76 7.24 8.81
C LEU A 111 -11.23 6.74 7.43
N ARG A 112 -12.55 6.77 7.13
CA ARG A 112 -13.08 6.30 5.83
C ARG A 112 -12.44 6.97 4.62
N PRO A 113 -12.18 8.30 4.62
CA PRO A 113 -11.49 8.92 3.49
C PRO A 113 -10.10 8.34 3.21
N LEU A 114 -9.39 7.86 4.25
CA LEU A 114 -8.08 7.19 4.08
C LEU A 114 -8.23 5.81 3.43
N ALA A 115 -9.30 5.07 3.80
CA ALA A 115 -9.63 3.80 3.15
C ALA A 115 -10.01 4.01 1.68
N GLU A 116 -10.87 5.00 1.38
CA GLU A 116 -11.23 5.36 0.01
C GLU A 116 -10.01 5.72 -0.83
N ARG A 117 -9.08 6.52 -0.27
CA ARG A 117 -7.83 6.88 -0.94
C ARG A 117 -6.96 5.67 -1.24
N HIS A 118 -6.85 4.72 -0.31
CA HIS A 118 -6.17 3.45 -0.53
C HIS A 118 -6.74 2.71 -1.74
N TYR A 119 -8.05 2.43 -1.70
CA TYR A 119 -8.74 1.72 -2.78
C TYR A 119 -8.54 2.41 -4.13
N LEU A 120 -8.71 3.73 -4.18
CA LEU A 120 -8.54 4.51 -5.40
C LEU A 120 -7.11 4.47 -5.93
N ALA A 121 -6.10 4.63 -5.08
CA ALA A 121 -4.70 4.70 -5.51
C ALA A 121 -4.23 3.40 -6.17
N TYR A 122 -4.52 2.24 -5.58
CA TYR A 122 -4.14 0.95 -6.15
C TYR A 122 -4.95 0.61 -7.41
N ARG A 123 -6.26 0.86 -7.40
CA ARG A 123 -7.11 0.67 -8.57
C ARG A 123 -6.65 1.52 -9.76
N GLU A 124 -6.31 2.78 -9.51
CA GLU A 124 -5.80 3.69 -10.55
C GLU A 124 -4.42 3.24 -11.06
N ALA A 125 -3.54 2.75 -10.18
CA ALA A 125 -2.26 2.18 -10.60
C ALA A 125 -2.45 0.97 -11.52
N ILE A 126 -3.32 0.03 -11.16
CA ILE A 126 -3.67 -1.15 -11.97
C ILE A 126 -4.23 -0.72 -13.33
N SER A 127 -5.21 0.20 -13.33
CA SER A 127 -5.84 0.70 -14.55
C SER A 127 -4.83 1.37 -15.49
N ARG A 128 -3.94 2.21 -14.95
CA ARG A 128 -2.87 2.85 -15.73
C ARG A 128 -1.92 1.83 -16.34
N GLN A 129 -1.56 0.77 -15.61
CA GLN A 129 -0.70 -0.28 -16.14
C GLN A 129 -1.38 -1.08 -17.25
N LEU A 130 -2.64 -1.48 -17.07
CA LEU A 130 -3.41 -2.12 -18.13
C LEU A 130 -3.52 -1.23 -19.37
N ALA A 131 -3.76 0.07 -19.20
CA ALA A 131 -3.84 1.01 -20.30
C ALA A 131 -2.51 1.14 -21.07
N ARG A 132 -1.36 1.13 -20.39
CA ARG A 132 -0.02 1.09 -21.01
C ARG A 132 0.21 -0.18 -21.82
N LEU A 133 -0.41 -1.28 -21.40
CA LEU A 133 -0.42 -2.56 -22.10
C LEU A 133 -1.44 -2.65 -23.25
N GLY A 134 -2.17 -1.56 -23.56
CA GLY A 134 -3.21 -1.53 -24.58
C GLY A 134 -4.58 -2.05 -24.12
N VAL A 135 -4.71 -2.43 -22.84
CA VAL A 135 -5.92 -3.03 -22.29
C VAL A 135 -6.79 -1.98 -21.63
N ARG A 136 -8.03 -1.82 -22.12
CA ARG A 136 -9.05 -0.92 -21.54
C ARG A 136 -10.26 -1.73 -21.09
N ASP A 137 -10.04 -2.59 -20.11
CA ASP A 137 -11.06 -3.45 -19.52
C ASP A 137 -11.24 -3.11 -18.03
N ALA A 138 -12.38 -2.47 -17.72
CA ALA A 138 -12.73 -2.09 -16.35
C ALA A 138 -13.01 -3.33 -15.48
N GLY A 139 -13.61 -4.39 -16.03
CA GLY A 139 -13.89 -5.62 -15.30
C GLY A 139 -12.60 -6.35 -14.92
N LEU A 140 -11.63 -6.41 -15.83
CA LEU A 140 -10.31 -6.96 -15.55
C LEU A 140 -9.55 -6.13 -14.50
N THR A 141 -9.71 -4.80 -14.53
CA THR A 141 -9.13 -3.90 -13.51
C THR A 141 -9.66 -4.25 -12.11
N GLU A 142 -10.98 -4.39 -11.94
CA GLU A 142 -11.59 -4.79 -10.66
C GLU A 142 -11.16 -6.19 -10.22
N LEU A 143 -11.12 -7.15 -11.16
CA LEU A 143 -10.70 -8.52 -10.86
C LEU A 143 -9.26 -8.58 -10.35
N ILE A 144 -8.34 -7.87 -10.99
CA ILE A 144 -6.94 -7.79 -10.55
C ILE A 144 -6.87 -7.12 -9.19
N TRP A 145 -7.60 -6.02 -8.97
CA TRP A 145 -7.64 -5.34 -7.67
C TRP A 145 -8.10 -6.28 -6.54
N PHE A 146 -9.25 -6.94 -6.67
CA PHE A 146 -9.75 -7.84 -5.62
C PHE A 146 -8.85 -9.05 -5.39
N THR A 147 -8.24 -9.58 -6.46
CA THR A 147 -7.30 -10.70 -6.33
C THR A 147 -6.04 -10.27 -5.59
N LEU A 148 -5.52 -9.09 -5.91
CA LEU A 148 -4.37 -8.50 -5.23
C LEU A 148 -4.64 -8.24 -3.74
N ASP A 149 -5.76 -7.58 -3.43
CA ASP A 149 -6.17 -7.30 -2.05
C ASP A 149 -6.24 -8.61 -1.24
N GLY A 150 -6.94 -9.63 -1.78
CA GLY A 150 -7.03 -10.94 -1.15
C GLY A 150 -5.68 -11.66 -0.99
N ILE A 151 -4.80 -11.60 -1.99
CA ILE A 151 -3.46 -12.20 -1.94
C ILE A 151 -2.61 -11.51 -0.87
N VAL A 152 -2.57 -10.18 -0.85
CA VAL A 152 -1.76 -9.42 0.11
C VAL A 152 -2.26 -9.65 1.53
N PHE A 153 -3.58 -9.61 1.76
CA PHE A 153 -4.15 -9.92 3.06
C PHE A 153 -3.80 -11.35 3.51
N LYS A 154 -3.91 -12.31 2.58
CA LYS A 154 -3.59 -13.70 2.86
C LYS A 154 -2.11 -13.90 3.17
N GLN A 155 -1.20 -13.31 2.41
CA GLN A 155 0.24 -13.37 2.70
C GLN A 155 0.58 -12.76 4.06
N LEU A 156 -0.12 -11.69 4.44
CA LEU A 156 0.06 -11.05 5.73
C LEU A 156 -0.38 -11.95 6.91
N VAL A 157 -1.49 -12.68 6.76
CA VAL A 157 -2.13 -13.40 7.87
C VAL A 157 -1.82 -14.91 7.88
N LEU A 158 -1.67 -15.52 6.71
CA LEU A 158 -1.43 -16.94 6.51
C LEU A 158 -0.58 -17.16 5.23
N PRO A 159 0.75 -16.96 5.32
CA PRO A 159 1.63 -17.09 4.17
C PRO A 159 1.57 -18.49 3.54
N GLU A 160 1.24 -18.55 2.25
CA GLU A 160 1.28 -19.78 1.46
C GLU A 160 1.61 -19.46 -0.01
N SER A 161 1.78 -20.47 -0.85
CA SER A 161 2.02 -20.20 -2.28
C SER A 161 0.81 -19.54 -2.95
N VAL A 162 1.02 -18.34 -3.50
CA VAL A 162 0.04 -17.60 -4.32
C VAL A 162 0.32 -17.74 -5.82
N ALA A 163 1.34 -18.51 -6.19
CA ALA A 163 1.77 -18.70 -7.58
C ALA A 163 0.63 -19.15 -8.52
N PRO A 164 -0.29 -20.06 -8.15
CA PRO A 164 -1.39 -20.45 -9.04
C PRO A 164 -2.33 -19.29 -9.40
N ALA A 165 -2.64 -18.43 -8.43
CA ALA A 165 -3.51 -17.27 -8.64
C ALA A 165 -2.82 -16.23 -9.55
N LEU A 166 -1.54 -15.97 -9.31
CA LEU A 166 -0.73 -15.04 -10.10
C LEU A 166 -0.52 -15.54 -11.54
N ALA A 167 -0.30 -16.84 -11.73
CA ALA A 167 -0.24 -17.46 -13.05
C ALA A 167 -1.56 -17.30 -13.82
N ARG A 168 -2.71 -17.40 -13.12
CA ARG A 168 -4.01 -17.14 -13.74
C ARG A 168 -4.18 -15.67 -14.11
N LEU A 169 -3.79 -14.73 -13.25
CA LEU A 169 -3.82 -13.30 -13.54
C LEU A 169 -2.96 -12.96 -14.76
N ARG A 170 -1.73 -13.51 -14.85
CA ARG A 170 -0.86 -13.39 -16.04
C ARG A 170 -1.57 -13.78 -17.32
N SER A 171 -2.19 -14.95 -17.31
CA SER A 171 -2.92 -15.47 -18.47
C SER A 171 -4.07 -14.56 -18.90
N LEU A 172 -4.82 -14.01 -17.94
CA LEU A 172 -5.93 -13.09 -18.24
C LEU A 172 -5.44 -11.78 -18.85
N VAL A 173 -4.34 -11.22 -18.34
CA VAL A 173 -3.74 -10.00 -18.90
C VAL A 173 -3.26 -10.24 -20.33
N ALA A 174 -2.53 -11.32 -20.58
CA ALA A 174 -2.03 -11.64 -21.92
C ALA A 174 -3.16 -11.89 -22.95
N GLN A 175 -4.27 -12.50 -22.50
CA GLN A 175 -5.46 -12.68 -23.34
C GLN A 175 -6.12 -11.35 -23.68
N ALA A 176 -6.28 -10.47 -22.70
CA ALA A 176 -6.87 -9.15 -22.91
C ALA A 176 -6.02 -8.27 -23.84
N GLN A 177 -4.69 -8.35 -23.75
CA GLN A 177 -3.77 -7.67 -24.67
C GLN A 177 -3.90 -8.16 -26.13
N SER A 178 -4.19 -9.45 -26.32
CA SER A 178 -4.31 -10.05 -27.66
C SER A 178 -5.67 -9.78 -28.31
N ALA A 179 -6.66 -9.33 -27.54
CA ALA A 179 -8.02 -9.07 -28.00
C ALA A 179 -8.27 -7.59 -28.37
N GLY A 180 -7.38 -6.68 -27.96
CA GLY A 180 -7.42 -5.25 -28.26
C GLY A 180 -6.53 -4.85 -29.42
#